data_AF-A0A0W8D4V5-F1
#
_entry.id   AF-A0A0W8D4V5-F1
#
_cell.length_a   1.000
_cell.length_b   1.000
_cell.length_c   1.000
_cell.angle_alpha   90.00
_cell.angle_beta   90.00
_cell.angle_gamma   90.00
#
_symmetry.space_group_name_H-M   'P 1'
#
loop_
_entity.id
_entity.type
_entity.pdbx_description
1 polymer ?
#
loop_
_entity_poly.entity_id
_entity_poly.type
_entity_poly.pdbx_seq_one_letter_code
_entity_poly.pdbx_strand_id
1 'polypeptide(L)'
;MHGRVKSVEREKEQQKTDEQRQEELSKVRMYHEVAGKVLDMKRQQLYEPSVLPLTSHLLLLNPEFHVVWSYRRQAIDALAQKAENPEAEMLDMAKTELKLTLDALQRNPKSYSAWFQRQWIIDHERNFHCWNYRRHVCKLAGISQEDQLAFTTQKIEQNFSNYSALHHRSITLPDPLTADVLFDEIGLVQQAVFTEPDDQSAWFYYRWLLTSMVELVESSAEDAAGFLKSQVQWLDELLEMENEAKWVVVTLADLHYRLGAITDVSGWEEAKKKSVELYDRAIAVDLDHRRYYEDMKKKSA
;
A
#
# COMPACT_ATOMS: atom_id res chain seq x y z
N MET A 1 25.99 11.26 8.95
CA MET A 1 25.72 12.40 9.85
C MET A 1 25.10 11.87 11.14
N HIS A 2 25.82 11.85 12.26
CA HIS A 2 25.24 11.61 13.58
C HIS A 2 25.64 12.80 14.44
N GLY A 3 24.65 13.56 14.92
CA GLY A 3 24.83 14.74 15.76
C GLY A 3 25.33 14.39 17.16
N ARG A 4 26.49 13.76 17.27
CA ARG A 4 27.12 13.44 18.56
C ARG A 4 27.85 14.67 19.11
N VAL A 5 27.72 14.88 20.41
CA VAL A 5 28.39 15.97 21.12
C VAL A 5 29.89 15.66 21.20
N LYS A 6 30.72 16.49 20.57
CA LYS A 6 32.17 16.23 20.40
C LYS A 6 32.95 16.12 21.71
N SER A 7 32.50 16.75 22.80
CA SER A 7 33.16 16.64 24.12
C SER A 7 32.96 15.25 24.72
N VAL A 8 31.72 14.75 24.71
CA VAL A 8 31.34 13.43 25.25
C VAL A 8 32.08 12.29 24.55
N GLU A 9 32.24 12.37 23.22
CA GLU A 9 32.95 11.32 22.49
C GLU A 9 34.47 11.35 22.74
N ARG A 10 35.05 12.54 22.97
CA ARG A 10 36.48 12.65 23.35
C ARG A 10 36.76 12.09 24.73
N GLU A 11 35.88 12.33 25.69
CA GLU A 11 35.99 11.78 27.05
C GLU A 11 35.90 10.26 27.04
N LYS A 12 34.96 9.68 26.29
CA LYS A 12 34.87 8.22 26.08
C LYS A 12 36.16 7.66 25.47
N GLU A 13 36.74 8.34 24.48
CA GLU A 13 37.97 7.90 23.82
C GLU A 13 39.19 7.92 24.75
N GLN A 14 39.25 8.91 25.64
CA GLN A 14 40.28 9.02 26.68
C GLN A 14 40.16 7.93 27.75
N GLN A 15 38.94 7.47 28.03
CA GLN A 15 38.65 6.41 29.01
C GLN A 15 38.88 4.99 28.47
N LYS A 16 39.09 4.81 27.16
CA LYS A 16 39.37 3.48 26.58
C LYS A 16 40.72 2.93 27.02
N THR A 17 40.75 1.64 27.36
CA THR A 17 42.00 0.91 27.59
C THR A 17 42.75 0.66 26.28
N ASP A 18 44.05 0.39 26.36
CA ASP A 18 44.85 0.10 25.16
C ASP A 18 44.38 -1.19 24.47
N GLU A 19 43.88 -2.18 25.23
CA GLU A 19 43.26 -3.37 24.68
C GLU A 19 42.00 -3.05 23.85
N GLN A 20 41.11 -2.19 24.37
CA GLN A 20 39.91 -1.75 23.65
C GLN A 20 40.26 -0.99 22.37
N ARG A 21 41.28 -0.12 22.40
CA ARG A 21 41.78 0.57 21.21
C ARG A 21 42.32 -0.40 20.17
N GLN A 22 43.09 -1.40 20.61
CA GLN A 22 43.67 -2.39 19.70
C GLN A 22 42.59 -3.28 19.06
N GLU A 23 41.54 -3.62 19.81
CA GLU A 23 40.37 -4.35 19.30
C GLU A 23 39.61 -3.54 18.26
N GLU A 24 39.36 -2.25 18.52
CA GLU A 24 38.72 -1.35 17.54
C GLU A 24 39.55 -1.18 16.27
N LEU A 25 40.87 -1.00 16.41
CA LEU A 25 41.78 -0.94 15.26
C LEU A 25 41.77 -2.24 14.44
N SER A 26 41.64 -3.39 15.10
CA SER A 26 41.49 -4.68 14.43
C SER A 26 40.19 -4.74 13.62
N LYS A 27 39.06 -4.31 14.21
CA LYS A 27 37.76 -4.22 13.52
C LYS A 27 37.79 -3.27 12.33
N VAL A 28 38.44 -2.11 12.47
CA VAL A 28 38.62 -1.13 11.40
C VAL A 28 39.46 -1.70 10.25
N ARG A 29 40.57 -2.38 10.56
CA ARG A 29 41.41 -3.05 9.55
C ARG A 29 40.63 -4.10 8.78
N MET A 30 39.90 -4.97 9.48
CA MET A 30 39.07 -5.99 8.86
C MET A 30 37.97 -5.38 7.98
N TYR A 31 37.32 -4.31 8.44
CA TYR A 31 36.33 -3.58 7.64
C TYR A 31 36.93 -3.04 6.34
N HIS A 32 38.11 -2.42 6.40
CA HIS A 32 38.79 -1.88 5.21
C HIS A 32 39.20 -2.98 4.23
N GLU A 33 39.67 -4.12 4.72
CA GLU A 33 40.03 -5.26 3.89
C GLU A 33 38.81 -5.82 3.13
N VAL A 34 37.71 -6.08 3.84
CA VAL A 34 36.47 -6.58 3.23
C VAL A 34 35.87 -5.54 2.28
N ALA A 35 35.87 -4.26 2.65
CA ALA A 35 35.39 -3.18 1.81
C ALA A 35 36.21 -3.04 0.53
N GLY A 36 37.55 -3.11 0.63
CA GLY A 36 38.44 -3.12 -0.52
C GLY A 36 38.11 -4.25 -1.48
N LYS A 37 38.02 -5.48 -0.96
CA LYS A 37 37.64 -6.66 -1.75
C LYS A 37 36.30 -6.49 -2.46
N VAL A 38 35.25 -6.05 -1.75
CA VAL A 38 33.91 -5.84 -2.34
C VAL A 38 33.94 -4.76 -3.43
N LEU A 39 34.65 -3.65 -3.20
CA LEU A 39 34.77 -2.59 -4.19
C LEU A 39 35.58 -3.03 -5.42
N ASP A 40 36.57 -3.90 -5.25
CA ASP A 40 37.35 -4.47 -6.35
C ASP A 40 36.49 -5.41 -7.19
N MET A 41 35.73 -6.30 -6.55
CA MET A 41 34.76 -7.17 -7.22
C MET A 41 33.71 -6.34 -7.98
N LYS A 42 33.21 -5.24 -7.39
CA LYS A 42 32.31 -4.31 -8.06
C LYS A 42 32.95 -3.68 -9.31
N ARG A 43 34.21 -3.22 -9.23
CA ARG A 43 34.91 -2.62 -10.38
C ARG A 43 35.09 -3.61 -11.52
N GLN A 44 35.28 -4.88 -11.19
CA GLN A 44 35.40 -5.98 -12.15
C GLN A 44 34.04 -6.53 -12.59
N GLN A 45 32.92 -5.99 -12.08
CA GLN A 45 31.55 -6.48 -12.33
C GLN A 45 31.39 -7.98 -12.07
N LEU A 46 32.05 -8.49 -11.03
CA LEU A 46 31.92 -9.89 -10.62
C LEU A 46 30.61 -10.08 -9.87
N TYR A 47 29.74 -10.94 -10.37
CA TYR A 47 28.44 -11.25 -9.74
C TYR A 47 28.42 -12.74 -9.38
N GLU A 48 29.05 -13.05 -8.26
CA GLU A 48 29.20 -14.41 -7.72
C GLU A 48 28.42 -14.54 -6.40
N PRO A 49 27.99 -15.76 -6.01
CA PRO A 49 27.28 -15.97 -4.74
C PRO A 49 28.06 -15.47 -3.51
N SER A 50 29.39 -15.48 -3.58
CA SER A 50 30.30 -14.98 -2.54
C SER A 50 30.16 -13.48 -2.24
N VAL A 51 29.60 -12.70 -3.18
CA VAL A 51 29.36 -11.25 -3.00
C VAL A 51 28.34 -10.99 -1.91
N LEU A 52 27.29 -11.82 -1.80
CA LEU A 52 26.21 -11.60 -0.86
C LEU A 52 26.67 -11.66 0.61
N PRO A 53 27.36 -12.70 1.10
CA PRO A 53 27.82 -12.70 2.49
C PRO A 53 28.82 -11.56 2.80
N LEU A 54 29.71 -11.21 1.87
CA LEU A 54 30.67 -10.11 2.05
C LEU A 54 29.97 -8.75 2.18
N THR A 55 29.00 -8.48 1.31
CA THR A 55 28.23 -7.24 1.36
C THR A 55 27.31 -7.19 2.58
N SER A 56 26.70 -8.30 2.99
CA SER A 56 25.91 -8.38 4.23
C SER A 56 26.74 -7.98 5.45
N HIS A 57 27.97 -8.50 5.56
CA HIS A 57 28.87 -8.16 6.67
C HIS A 57 29.15 -6.66 6.74
N LEU A 58 29.48 -6.02 5.60
CA LEU A 58 29.73 -4.58 5.55
C LEU A 58 28.49 -3.74 5.89
N LEU A 59 27.32 -4.15 5.41
CA LEU A 59 26.09 -3.38 5.55
C LEU A 59 25.50 -3.47 6.95
N LEU A 60 25.72 -4.57 7.66
CA LEU A 60 25.41 -4.67 9.07
C LEU A 60 26.31 -3.76 9.93
N LEU A 61 27.57 -3.56 9.54
CA LEU A 61 28.50 -2.64 10.21
C LEU A 61 28.23 -1.17 9.84
N ASN A 62 27.92 -0.90 8.57
CA ASN A 62 27.63 0.43 8.05
C ASN A 62 26.44 0.41 7.08
N PRO A 63 25.20 0.56 7.61
CA PRO A 63 24.00 0.60 6.79
C PRO A 63 23.93 1.77 5.80
N GLU A 64 24.78 2.80 5.94
CA GLU A 64 24.82 3.99 5.06
C GLU A 64 25.71 3.80 3.83
N PHE A 65 26.34 2.63 3.67
CA PHE A 65 27.24 2.37 2.56
C PHE A 65 26.48 2.11 1.25
N HIS A 66 25.88 3.16 0.68
CA HIS A 66 24.98 3.12 -0.48
C HIS A 66 25.60 2.42 -1.70
N VAL A 67 26.91 2.56 -1.94
CA VAL A 67 27.62 1.90 -3.06
C VAL A 67 27.54 0.38 -2.93
N VAL A 68 27.66 -0.15 -1.70
CA VAL A 68 27.58 -1.58 -1.43
C VAL A 68 26.15 -2.08 -1.60
N TRP A 69 25.13 -1.32 -1.15
CA TRP A 69 23.73 -1.64 -1.43
C TRP A 69 23.44 -1.69 -2.93
N SER A 70 23.94 -0.73 -3.70
CA SER A 70 23.77 -0.72 -5.16
C SER A 70 24.41 -1.91 -5.85
N TYR A 71 25.62 -2.29 -5.42
CA TYR A 71 26.31 -3.45 -5.99
C TYR A 71 25.62 -4.76 -5.59
N ARG A 72 25.12 -4.85 -4.36
CA ARG A 72 24.35 -6.00 -3.87
C ARG A 72 23.11 -6.25 -4.74
N ARG A 73 22.34 -5.21 -5.09
CA ARG A 73 21.20 -5.34 -6.02
C ARG A 73 21.60 -5.91 -7.37
N GLN A 74 22.66 -5.37 -7.97
CA GLN A 74 23.19 -5.88 -9.25
C GLN A 74 23.62 -7.34 -9.16
N ALA A 75 24.22 -7.75 -8.04
CA ALA A 75 24.60 -9.13 -7.81
C ALA A 75 23.37 -10.04 -7.68
N ILE A 76 22.34 -9.63 -6.93
CA ILE A 76 21.08 -10.35 -6.79
C ILE A 76 20.42 -10.55 -8.16
N ASP A 77 20.29 -9.48 -8.96
CA ASP A 77 19.70 -9.54 -10.29
C ASP A 77 20.47 -10.48 -11.22
N ALA A 78 21.81 -10.37 -11.24
CA ALA A 78 22.65 -11.20 -12.09
C ALA A 78 22.69 -12.67 -11.66
N LEU A 79 22.59 -12.96 -10.36
CA LEU A 79 22.52 -14.33 -9.85
C LEU A 79 21.18 -14.98 -10.17
N ALA A 80 20.07 -14.24 -9.95
CA ALA A 80 18.74 -14.71 -10.32
C ALA A 80 18.66 -15.05 -11.82
N GLN A 81 19.19 -14.19 -12.69
CA GLN A 81 19.20 -14.42 -14.15
C GLN A 81 20.02 -15.64 -14.59
N LYS A 82 21.03 -16.04 -13.80
CA LYS A 82 21.86 -17.23 -14.08
C LYS A 82 21.27 -18.53 -13.54
N ALA A 83 20.29 -18.44 -12.64
CA ALA A 83 19.66 -19.61 -12.05
C ALA A 83 18.76 -20.34 -13.06
N GLU A 84 18.56 -21.64 -12.89
CA GLU A 84 17.62 -22.43 -13.70
C GLU A 84 16.18 -21.90 -13.57
N ASN A 85 15.83 -21.40 -12.38
CA ASN A 85 14.55 -20.76 -12.09
C ASN A 85 14.79 -19.38 -11.45
N PRO A 86 14.84 -18.31 -12.26
CA PRO A 86 15.09 -16.95 -11.77
C PRO A 86 14.08 -16.45 -10.74
N GLU A 87 12.80 -16.82 -10.88
CA GLU A 87 11.74 -16.39 -9.96
C GLU A 87 11.89 -17.02 -8.58
N ALA A 88 12.17 -18.33 -8.53
CA ALA A 88 12.39 -19.03 -7.28
C ALA A 88 13.65 -18.54 -6.56
N GLU A 89 14.74 -18.32 -7.31
CA GLU A 89 16.00 -17.81 -6.77
C GLU A 89 15.83 -16.38 -6.22
N MET A 90 15.14 -15.51 -6.96
CA MET A 90 14.84 -14.15 -6.50
C MET A 90 13.99 -14.16 -5.22
N LEU A 91 13.01 -15.05 -5.12
CA LEU A 91 12.17 -15.19 -3.92
C LEU A 91 12.96 -15.65 -2.70
N ASP A 92 13.90 -16.58 -2.87
CA ASP A 92 14.77 -17.03 -1.77
C ASP A 92 15.73 -15.92 -1.31
N MET A 93 16.36 -15.23 -2.28
CA MET A 93 17.19 -14.08 -1.99
C MET A 93 16.39 -12.96 -1.31
N ALA A 94 15.15 -12.68 -1.73
CA ALA A 94 14.28 -11.68 -1.12
C ALA A 94 14.02 -11.95 0.38
N LYS A 95 13.77 -13.22 0.77
CA LYS A 95 13.61 -13.59 2.19
C LYS A 95 14.87 -13.28 3.00
N THR A 96 16.03 -13.63 2.44
CA THR A 96 17.33 -13.33 3.05
C THR A 96 17.57 -11.82 3.16
N GLU A 97 17.17 -11.06 2.13
CA GLU A 97 17.28 -9.61 2.10
C GLU A 97 16.35 -8.89 3.09
N LEU A 98 15.13 -9.39 3.28
CA LEU A 98 14.20 -8.86 4.29
C LEU A 98 14.77 -8.99 5.71
N LYS A 99 15.50 -10.08 5.98
CA LYS A 99 16.20 -10.28 7.25
C LYS A 99 17.39 -9.32 7.38
N LEU A 100 18.21 -9.18 6.33
CA LEU A 100 19.36 -8.26 6.34
C LEU A 100 18.92 -6.80 6.57
N THR A 101 17.88 -6.33 5.87
CA THR A 101 17.37 -4.96 6.00
C THR A 101 16.76 -4.71 7.38
N LEU A 102 16.06 -5.70 7.95
CA LEU A 102 15.55 -5.62 9.32
C LEU A 102 16.70 -5.45 10.31
N ASP A 103 17.73 -6.29 10.24
CA ASP A 103 18.87 -6.25 11.16
C ASP A 103 19.68 -4.94 11.01
N ALA A 104 19.82 -4.42 9.79
CA ALA A 104 20.46 -3.13 9.53
C ALA A 104 19.66 -1.94 10.11
N LEU A 105 18.33 -1.97 9.99
CA LEU A 105 17.44 -0.93 10.50
C LEU A 105 17.31 -0.96 12.02
N GLN A 106 17.40 -2.13 12.66
CA GLN A 106 17.47 -2.21 14.12
C GLN A 106 18.72 -1.52 14.68
N ARG A 107 19.83 -1.51 13.94
CA ARG A 107 21.07 -0.80 14.31
C ARG A 107 21.02 0.69 14.00
N ASN A 108 20.48 1.04 12.83
CA ASN A 108 20.32 2.43 12.41
C ASN A 108 18.94 2.63 11.74
N PRO A 109 17.90 2.98 12.51
CA PRO A 109 16.55 3.18 11.99
C PRO A 109 16.43 4.33 10.99
N LYS A 110 17.42 5.22 10.95
CA LYS A 110 17.46 6.39 10.07
C LYS A 110 18.28 6.15 8.79
N SER A 111 18.72 4.92 8.54
CA SER A 111 19.44 4.60 7.30
C SER A 111 18.53 4.66 6.09
N TYR A 112 18.70 5.70 5.29
CA TYR A 112 17.99 5.85 4.03
C TYR A 112 18.31 4.70 3.07
N SER A 113 19.57 4.27 3.02
CA SER A 113 20.00 3.22 2.09
C SER A 113 19.41 1.85 2.45
N ALA A 114 19.26 1.55 3.74
CA ALA A 114 18.62 0.32 4.21
C ALA A 114 17.11 0.34 3.97
N TRP A 115 16.44 1.47 4.23
CA TRP A 115 15.03 1.66 3.87
C TRP A 115 14.80 1.55 2.37
N PHE A 116 15.66 2.15 1.56
CA PHE A 116 15.58 2.08 0.10
C PHE A 116 15.80 0.65 -0.40
N GLN A 117 16.73 -0.12 0.18
CA GLN A 117 16.87 -1.54 -0.16
C GLN A 117 15.62 -2.31 0.25
N ARG A 118 15.08 -2.06 1.44
CA ARG A 118 13.85 -2.71 1.92
C ARG A 118 12.69 -2.43 0.99
N GLN A 119 12.53 -1.18 0.57
CA GLN A 119 11.58 -0.79 -0.46
C GLN A 119 11.92 -1.46 -1.79
N TRP A 120 13.17 -1.55 -2.23
CA TRP A 120 13.52 -2.22 -3.49
C TRP A 120 13.11 -3.69 -3.47
N ILE A 121 13.40 -4.45 -2.41
CA ILE A 121 12.92 -5.84 -2.25
C ILE A 121 11.40 -5.86 -2.23
N ILE A 122 10.78 -4.96 -1.46
CA ILE A 122 9.33 -4.84 -1.38
C ILE A 122 8.73 -4.33 -2.68
N ASP A 123 9.45 -3.65 -3.56
CA ASP A 123 9.00 -3.20 -4.88
C ASP A 123 9.06 -4.35 -5.87
N HIS A 124 9.99 -5.28 -5.66
CA HIS A 124 9.94 -6.63 -6.23
C HIS A 124 8.83 -7.49 -5.59
N GLU A 125 8.29 -7.09 -4.43
CA GLU A 125 7.13 -7.70 -3.74
C GLU A 125 5.89 -6.79 -3.69
N ARG A 126 5.85 -5.67 -4.44
CA ARG A 126 4.73 -4.72 -4.32
C ARG A 126 3.63 -5.41 -5.10
N ASN A 127 2.59 -5.76 -4.36
CA ASN A 127 1.53 -6.70 -4.69
C ASN A 127 0.62 -6.24 -5.84
N PHE A 128 1.16 -5.57 -6.86
CA PHE A 128 0.61 -5.52 -8.19
C PHE A 128 1.07 -6.75 -9.00
N HIS A 129 2.32 -7.22 -8.83
CA HIS A 129 2.87 -8.33 -9.62
C HIS A 129 2.53 -9.74 -9.11
N CYS A 130 2.46 -10.01 -7.81
CA CYS A 130 2.04 -11.34 -7.31
C CYS A 130 0.55 -11.59 -7.58
N TRP A 131 -0.31 -10.58 -7.46
CA TRP A 131 -1.70 -10.68 -7.91
C TRP A 131 -1.80 -10.80 -9.45
N ASN A 132 -0.97 -10.10 -10.23
CA ASN A 132 -0.87 -10.31 -11.69
C ASN A 132 -0.41 -11.72 -12.05
N TYR A 133 0.63 -12.22 -11.40
CA TYR A 133 1.18 -13.55 -11.61
C TYR A 133 0.18 -14.62 -11.17
N ARG A 134 -0.50 -14.41 -10.04
CA ARG A 134 -1.61 -15.27 -9.60
C ARG A 134 -2.71 -15.31 -10.66
N ARG A 135 -3.15 -14.17 -11.21
CA ARG A 135 -4.11 -14.15 -12.33
C ARG A 135 -3.61 -14.97 -13.52
N HIS A 136 -2.34 -14.79 -13.88
CA HIS A 136 -1.71 -15.51 -14.98
C HIS A 136 -1.69 -17.03 -14.73
N VAL A 137 -1.23 -17.46 -13.55
CA VAL A 137 -1.19 -18.87 -13.15
C VAL A 137 -2.59 -19.46 -13.01
N CYS A 138 -3.55 -18.76 -12.40
CA CYS A 138 -4.95 -19.20 -12.31
C CYS A 138 -5.55 -19.44 -13.71
N LYS A 139 -5.26 -18.56 -14.66
CA LYS A 139 -5.68 -18.71 -16.05
C LYS A 139 -5.04 -19.93 -16.71
N LEU A 140 -3.74 -20.16 -16.51
CA LEU A 140 -3.05 -21.34 -17.05
C LEU A 140 -3.51 -22.65 -16.42
N ALA A 141 -3.81 -22.64 -15.11
CA ALA A 141 -4.25 -23.79 -14.35
C ALA A 141 -5.76 -24.07 -14.46
N GLY A 142 -6.53 -23.22 -15.16
CA GLY A 142 -7.97 -23.38 -15.32
C GLY A 142 -8.75 -23.24 -14.00
N ILE A 143 -8.24 -22.44 -13.05
CA ILE A 143 -8.91 -22.20 -11.77
C ILE A 143 -10.22 -21.44 -12.03
N SER A 144 -11.30 -21.88 -11.39
CA SER A 144 -12.62 -21.30 -11.58
C SER A 144 -12.67 -19.84 -11.11
N GLN A 145 -13.63 -19.08 -11.62
CA GLN A 145 -13.89 -17.72 -11.16
C GLN A 145 -14.32 -17.70 -9.68
N GLU A 146 -15.15 -18.68 -9.29
CA GLU A 146 -15.64 -18.86 -7.92
C GLU A 146 -14.48 -19.06 -6.93
N ASP A 147 -13.51 -19.91 -7.24
CA ASP A 147 -12.34 -20.14 -6.39
C ASP A 147 -11.47 -18.88 -6.25
N GLN A 148 -11.35 -18.10 -7.32
CA GLN A 148 -10.61 -16.83 -7.29
C GLN A 148 -11.33 -15.79 -6.42
N LEU A 149 -12.66 -15.70 -6.50
CA LEU A 149 -13.47 -14.83 -5.65
C LEU A 149 -13.39 -15.30 -4.18
N ALA A 150 -13.54 -16.59 -3.90
CA ALA A 150 -13.42 -17.15 -2.56
C ALA A 150 -12.06 -16.82 -1.91
N PHE A 151 -10.97 -16.89 -2.69
CA PHE A 151 -9.66 -16.47 -2.22
C PHE A 151 -9.60 -14.97 -1.88
N THR A 152 -10.19 -14.10 -2.71
CA THR A 152 -10.26 -12.66 -2.38
C THR A 152 -11.10 -12.39 -1.14
N THR A 153 -12.23 -13.09 -0.96
CA THR A 153 -13.07 -12.98 0.25
C THR A 153 -12.26 -13.31 1.49
N GLN A 154 -11.57 -14.46 1.51
CA GLN A 154 -10.71 -14.85 2.62
C GLN A 154 -9.65 -13.78 2.93
N LYS A 155 -9.09 -13.13 1.90
CA LYS A 155 -8.05 -12.10 2.07
C LYS A 155 -8.60 -10.77 2.58
N ILE A 156 -9.86 -10.45 2.29
CA ILE A 156 -10.56 -9.27 2.82
C ILE A 156 -10.96 -9.52 4.28
N GLU A 157 -11.51 -10.70 4.60
CA GLU A 157 -11.87 -11.07 5.98
C GLU A 157 -10.67 -11.10 6.93
N GLN A 158 -9.47 -11.42 6.41
CA GLN A 158 -8.22 -11.37 7.19
C GLN A 158 -7.73 -9.94 7.45
N ASN A 159 -8.02 -9.01 6.54
CA ASN A 159 -7.59 -7.62 6.60
C ASN A 159 -8.46 -6.78 5.65
N PHE A 160 -9.41 -6.03 6.23
CA PHE A 160 -10.35 -5.21 5.46
C PHE A 160 -9.64 -4.11 4.65
N SER A 161 -8.46 -3.66 5.09
CA SER A 161 -7.61 -2.71 4.36
C SER A 161 -6.81 -3.29 3.21
N ASN A 162 -7.07 -4.53 2.81
CA ASN A 162 -6.38 -5.15 1.69
C ASN A 162 -6.90 -4.65 0.33
N TYR A 163 -6.52 -3.42 -0.04
CA TYR A 163 -6.87 -2.81 -1.33
C TYR A 163 -6.52 -3.71 -2.52
N SER A 164 -5.44 -4.48 -2.44
CA SER A 164 -5.05 -5.39 -3.53
C SER A 164 -6.04 -6.53 -3.72
N ALA A 165 -6.62 -7.05 -2.64
CA ALA A 165 -7.68 -8.06 -2.71
C ALA A 165 -8.98 -7.48 -3.28
N LEU A 166 -9.38 -6.27 -2.84
CA LEU A 166 -10.54 -5.55 -3.39
C LEU A 166 -10.37 -5.24 -4.88
N HIS A 167 -9.20 -4.76 -5.28
CA HIS A 167 -8.90 -4.51 -6.69
C HIS A 167 -8.88 -5.81 -7.51
N HIS A 168 -8.27 -6.88 -7.01
CA HIS A 168 -8.29 -8.18 -7.70
C HIS A 168 -9.73 -8.69 -7.85
N ARG A 169 -10.56 -8.51 -6.82
CA ARG A 169 -11.98 -8.85 -6.84
C ARG A 169 -12.70 -8.08 -7.94
N SER A 170 -12.51 -6.76 -8.05
CA SER A 170 -13.11 -5.93 -9.13
C SER A 170 -12.83 -6.45 -10.54
N ILE A 171 -11.66 -7.06 -10.77
CA ILE A 171 -11.26 -7.63 -12.07
C ILE A 171 -11.81 -9.05 -12.28
N THR A 172 -12.04 -9.77 -11.18
CA THR A 172 -12.47 -11.18 -11.21
C THR A 172 -13.99 -11.31 -11.28
N LEU A 173 -14.73 -10.27 -10.89
CA LEU A 173 -16.19 -10.23 -11.01
C LEU A 173 -16.64 -10.46 -12.48
N PRO A 174 -17.84 -11.02 -12.68
CA PRO A 174 -18.37 -11.27 -14.02
C PRO A 174 -18.54 -9.98 -14.84
N ASP A 175 -18.31 -10.10 -16.14
CA ASP A 175 -18.53 -9.05 -17.14
C ASP A 175 -19.52 -9.58 -18.20
N PRO A 176 -20.74 -9.00 -18.32
CA PRO A 176 -21.24 -7.83 -17.60
C PRO A 176 -21.64 -8.12 -16.15
N LEU A 177 -21.59 -7.08 -15.30
CA LEU A 177 -22.08 -7.13 -13.92
C LEU A 177 -23.62 -7.21 -13.89
N THR A 178 -24.16 -7.98 -12.94
CA THR A 178 -25.60 -8.07 -12.67
C THR A 178 -25.96 -7.33 -11.39
N ALA A 179 -27.24 -6.97 -11.23
CA ALA A 179 -27.74 -6.31 -10.02
C ALA A 179 -27.49 -7.17 -8.77
N ASP A 180 -27.72 -8.48 -8.84
CA ASP A 180 -27.51 -9.42 -7.72
C ASP A 180 -26.05 -9.41 -7.26
N VAL A 181 -25.10 -9.47 -8.21
CA VAL A 181 -23.65 -9.41 -7.90
C VAL A 181 -23.29 -8.09 -7.23
N LEU A 182 -23.80 -6.96 -7.74
CA LEU A 182 -23.54 -5.66 -7.13
C LEU A 182 -24.13 -5.54 -5.73
N PHE A 183 -25.34 -6.07 -5.50
CA PHE A 183 -25.95 -6.09 -4.17
C PHE A 183 -25.13 -6.91 -3.17
N ASP A 184 -24.68 -8.10 -3.55
CA ASP A 184 -23.84 -8.94 -2.70
C ASP A 184 -22.49 -8.26 -2.37
N GLU A 185 -21.85 -7.65 -3.37
CA GLU A 185 -20.58 -6.94 -3.19
C GLU A 185 -20.72 -5.68 -2.33
N ILE A 186 -21.83 -4.95 -2.46
CA ILE A 186 -22.16 -3.82 -1.58
C ILE A 186 -22.31 -4.33 -0.15
N GLY A 187 -23.04 -5.42 0.07
CA GLY A 187 -23.19 -6.02 1.40
C GLY A 187 -21.85 -6.42 2.02
N LEU A 188 -20.94 -7.00 1.23
CA LEU A 188 -19.59 -7.35 1.67
C LEU A 188 -18.80 -6.11 2.13
N VAL A 189 -18.74 -5.07 1.30
CA VAL A 189 -17.92 -3.87 1.59
C VAL A 189 -18.53 -3.00 2.67
N GLN A 190 -19.86 -3.00 2.83
CA GLN A 190 -20.53 -2.29 3.92
C GLN A 190 -20.08 -2.78 5.30
N GLN A 191 -19.83 -4.09 5.46
CA GLN A 191 -19.28 -4.63 6.71
C GLN A 191 -17.87 -4.08 6.98
N ALA A 192 -17.04 -3.98 5.93
CA ALA A 192 -15.68 -3.44 6.03
C ALA A 192 -15.70 -1.95 6.39
N VAL A 193 -16.50 -1.16 5.69
CA VAL A 193 -16.68 0.29 5.91
C VAL A 193 -17.22 0.57 7.33
N PHE A 194 -18.17 -0.24 7.80
CA PHE A 194 -18.71 -0.10 9.15
C PHE A 194 -17.67 -0.41 10.23
N THR A 195 -16.79 -1.40 9.99
CA THR A 195 -15.77 -1.81 10.96
C THR A 195 -14.59 -0.83 11.01
N GLU A 196 -14.19 -0.28 9.85
CA GLU A 196 -13.06 0.64 9.73
C GLU A 196 -13.44 1.85 8.84
N PRO A 197 -14.23 2.81 9.35
CA PRO A 197 -14.77 3.92 8.57
C PRO A 197 -13.70 4.90 8.05
N ASP A 198 -12.49 4.88 8.60
CA ASP A 198 -11.36 5.68 8.12
C ASP A 198 -10.55 5.01 6.99
N ASP A 199 -10.80 3.74 6.70
CA ASP A 199 -10.06 2.99 5.69
C ASP A 199 -10.51 3.33 4.27
N GLN A 200 -9.70 4.13 3.59
CA GLN A 200 -9.93 4.55 2.21
C GLN A 200 -10.17 3.38 1.23
N SER A 201 -9.58 2.21 1.46
CA SER A 201 -9.57 1.10 0.51
C SER A 201 -10.98 0.58 0.26
N ALA A 202 -11.73 0.36 1.35
CA ALA A 202 -13.11 -0.07 1.30
C ALA A 202 -14.00 0.99 0.64
N TRP A 203 -13.76 2.27 0.93
CA TRP A 203 -14.52 3.38 0.32
C TRP A 203 -14.31 3.52 -1.18
N PHE A 204 -13.10 3.36 -1.68
CA PHE A 204 -12.86 3.39 -3.13
C PHE A 204 -13.60 2.26 -3.84
N TYR A 205 -13.59 1.04 -3.27
CA TYR A 205 -14.34 -0.10 -3.82
C TYR A 205 -15.85 0.13 -3.74
N TYR A 206 -16.35 0.61 -2.59
CA TYR A 206 -17.76 0.90 -2.39
C TYR A 206 -18.27 1.97 -3.37
N ARG A 207 -17.57 3.09 -3.53
CA ARG A 207 -17.96 4.15 -4.48
C ARG A 207 -17.95 3.68 -5.94
N TRP A 208 -17.05 2.76 -6.29
CA TRP A 208 -17.08 2.10 -7.60
C TRP A 208 -18.35 1.27 -7.77
N LEU A 209 -18.70 0.41 -6.80
CA LEU A 209 -19.93 -0.38 -6.82
C LEU A 209 -21.19 0.48 -6.91
N LEU A 210 -21.25 1.58 -6.14
CA LEU A 210 -22.37 2.54 -6.18
C LEU A 210 -22.52 3.16 -7.57
N THR A 211 -21.42 3.50 -8.23
CA THR A 211 -21.43 4.05 -9.59
C THR A 211 -21.89 3.00 -10.59
N SER A 212 -21.33 1.78 -10.53
CA SER A 212 -21.70 0.66 -11.39
C SER A 212 -23.19 0.31 -11.27
N MET A 213 -23.76 0.35 -10.06
CA MET A 213 -25.17 0.08 -9.84
C MET A 213 -26.06 1.16 -10.43
N VAL A 214 -25.72 2.44 -10.23
CA VAL A 214 -26.46 3.56 -10.81
C VAL A 214 -26.43 3.51 -12.34
N GLU A 215 -25.29 3.19 -12.95
CA GLU A 215 -25.17 2.99 -14.40
C GLU A 215 -26.02 1.80 -14.88
N LEU A 216 -26.08 0.71 -14.11
CA LEU A 216 -26.90 -0.46 -14.46
C LEU A 216 -28.40 -0.15 -14.47
N VAL A 217 -28.88 0.64 -13.50
CA VAL A 217 -30.31 0.98 -13.37
C VAL A 217 -30.67 2.34 -13.99
N GLU A 218 -29.76 2.96 -14.76
CA GLU A 218 -29.95 4.32 -15.31
C GLU A 218 -31.18 4.44 -16.22
N SER A 219 -31.58 3.32 -16.84
CA SER A 219 -32.78 3.24 -17.69
C SER A 219 -34.09 3.41 -16.91
N SER A 220 -34.06 3.24 -15.58
CA SER A 220 -35.19 3.35 -14.67
C SER A 220 -34.86 4.35 -13.56
N ALA A 221 -35.31 5.60 -13.73
CA ALA A 221 -35.10 6.66 -12.74
C ALA A 221 -35.69 6.29 -11.35
N GLU A 222 -36.77 5.51 -11.33
CA GLU A 222 -37.39 5.04 -10.09
C GLU A 222 -36.49 4.06 -9.34
N ASP A 223 -35.91 3.08 -10.04
CA ASP A 223 -34.99 2.09 -9.45
C ASP A 223 -33.69 2.76 -8.99
N ALA A 224 -33.13 3.68 -9.81
CA ALA A 224 -31.95 4.45 -9.47
C ALA A 224 -32.18 5.30 -8.21
N ALA A 225 -33.32 6.00 -8.12
CA ALA A 225 -33.68 6.78 -6.95
C ALA A 225 -33.93 5.91 -5.72
N GLY A 226 -34.59 4.75 -5.89
CA GLY A 226 -34.83 3.78 -4.81
C GLY A 226 -33.51 3.25 -4.22
N PHE A 227 -32.60 2.83 -5.09
CA PHE A 227 -31.26 2.39 -4.70
C PHE A 227 -30.50 3.50 -3.96
N LEU A 228 -30.36 4.69 -4.55
CA LEU A 228 -29.64 5.81 -3.92
C LEU A 228 -30.23 6.17 -2.55
N LYS A 229 -31.56 6.20 -2.41
CA LYS A 229 -32.23 6.46 -1.13
C LYS A 229 -31.88 5.43 -0.06
N SER A 230 -31.82 4.15 -0.42
CA SER A 230 -31.40 3.09 0.51
C SER A 230 -29.96 3.29 1.01
N GLN A 231 -29.05 3.69 0.12
CA GLN A 231 -27.65 3.91 0.45
C GLN A 231 -27.44 5.18 1.27
N VAL A 232 -28.22 6.24 0.98
CA VAL A 232 -28.27 7.46 1.80
C VAL A 232 -28.72 7.13 3.21
N GLN A 233 -29.83 6.40 3.38
CA GLN A 233 -30.34 6.03 4.70
C GLN A 233 -29.28 5.25 5.50
N TRP A 234 -28.61 4.28 4.87
CA TRP A 234 -27.57 3.49 5.54
C TRP A 234 -26.36 4.34 5.95
N LEU A 235 -25.92 5.28 5.10
CA LEU A 235 -24.80 6.18 5.42
C LEU A 235 -25.16 7.26 6.44
N ASP A 236 -26.42 7.71 6.49
CA ASP A 236 -26.91 8.61 7.53
C ASP A 236 -26.77 7.95 8.91
N GLU A 237 -27.18 6.68 9.05
CA GLU A 237 -27.00 5.90 10.29
C GLU A 237 -25.51 5.77 10.66
N LEU A 238 -24.63 5.51 9.68
CA LEU A 238 -23.19 5.44 9.92
C LEU A 238 -22.61 6.79 10.36
N LEU A 239 -23.08 7.89 9.78
CA LEU A 239 -22.62 9.24 10.10
C LEU A 239 -23.03 9.70 11.51
N GLU A 240 -24.15 9.19 12.03
CA GLU A 240 -24.57 9.42 13.42
C GLU A 240 -23.62 8.77 14.43
N MET A 241 -23.06 7.61 14.10
CA MET A 241 -22.08 6.90 14.94
C MET A 241 -20.67 7.46 14.77
N GLU A 242 -20.27 7.75 13.53
CA GLU A 242 -18.91 8.09 13.13
C GLU A 242 -18.87 9.49 12.52
N ASN A 243 -19.11 10.50 13.35
CA ASN A 243 -19.35 11.88 12.91
C ASN A 243 -18.11 12.57 12.30
N GLU A 244 -16.89 12.13 12.59
CA GLU A 244 -15.66 12.70 12.02
C GLU A 244 -15.11 11.87 10.85
N ALA A 245 -15.75 10.75 10.49
CA ALA A 245 -15.27 9.89 9.41
C ALA A 245 -15.48 10.58 8.05
N LYS A 246 -14.40 11.16 7.51
CA LYS A 246 -14.45 11.98 6.29
C LYS A 246 -15.04 11.26 5.09
N TRP A 247 -14.81 9.96 4.97
CA TRP A 247 -15.25 9.18 3.83
C TRP A 247 -16.76 8.94 3.83
N VAL A 248 -17.38 8.85 5.02
CA VAL A 248 -18.83 8.82 5.19
C VAL A 248 -19.42 10.13 4.66
N VAL A 249 -18.88 11.26 5.13
CA VAL A 249 -19.34 12.61 4.74
C VAL A 249 -19.23 12.82 3.23
N VAL A 250 -18.07 12.50 2.64
CA VAL A 250 -17.81 12.71 1.21
C VAL A 250 -18.67 11.79 0.34
N THR A 251 -18.88 10.55 0.75
CA THR A 251 -19.70 9.59 -0.01
C THR A 251 -21.18 9.97 0.06
N LEU A 252 -21.67 10.35 1.25
CA LEU A 252 -23.05 10.80 1.43
C LEU A 252 -23.34 12.09 0.65
N ALA A 253 -22.38 13.04 0.60
CA ALA A 253 -22.49 14.25 -0.21
C ALA A 253 -22.65 13.94 -1.71
N ASP A 254 -21.91 12.95 -2.22
CA ASP A 254 -21.98 12.49 -3.62
C ASP A 254 -23.32 11.80 -3.92
N LEU A 255 -23.84 10.99 -2.99
CA LEU A 255 -25.14 10.33 -3.17
C LEU A 255 -26.29 11.33 -3.19
N HIS A 256 -26.29 12.34 -2.32
CA HIS A 256 -27.29 13.41 -2.35
C HIS A 256 -27.23 14.22 -3.64
N TYR A 257 -26.03 14.49 -4.16
CA TYR A 257 -25.87 15.15 -5.46
C TYR A 257 -26.50 14.31 -6.59
N ARG A 258 -26.19 13.01 -6.65
CA ARG A 258 -26.75 12.09 -7.65
C ARG A 258 -28.26 11.95 -7.53
N LEU A 259 -28.78 11.86 -6.30
CA LEU A 259 -30.22 11.79 -6.05
C LEU A 259 -30.93 13.05 -6.55
N GLY A 260 -30.34 14.23 -6.34
CA GLY A 260 -30.84 15.49 -6.90
C GLY A 260 -30.93 15.46 -8.42
N ALA A 261 -29.95 14.87 -9.10
CA ALA A 261 -29.95 14.81 -10.58
C ALA A 261 -31.07 13.93 -11.17
N ILE A 262 -31.64 13.01 -10.38
CA ILE A 262 -32.61 12.00 -10.85
C ILE A 262 -34.04 12.28 -10.33
N THR A 263 -34.18 13.07 -9.26
CA THR A 263 -35.47 13.35 -8.61
C THR A 263 -36.25 14.46 -9.31
N ASP A 264 -37.57 14.48 -9.08
CA ASP A 264 -38.44 15.57 -9.50
C ASP A 264 -38.05 16.91 -8.85
N VAL A 265 -38.59 18.01 -9.36
CA VAL A 265 -38.22 19.38 -8.95
C VAL A 265 -38.33 19.60 -7.43
N SER A 266 -39.28 18.92 -6.74
CA SER A 266 -39.45 19.02 -5.29
C SER A 266 -38.43 18.23 -4.48
N GLY A 267 -38.07 17.01 -4.88
CA GLY A 267 -37.02 16.22 -4.22
C GLY A 267 -35.61 16.75 -4.51
N TRP A 268 -35.45 17.39 -5.67
CA TRP A 268 -34.20 17.94 -6.15
C TRP A 268 -33.61 19.01 -5.24
N GLU A 269 -34.39 20.03 -4.85
CA GLU A 269 -33.88 21.17 -4.06
C GLU A 269 -33.36 20.72 -2.68
N GLU A 270 -34.07 19.81 -2.01
CA GLU A 270 -33.68 19.31 -0.70
C GLU A 270 -32.43 18.43 -0.76
N ALA A 271 -32.34 17.52 -1.74
CA ALA A 271 -31.16 16.68 -1.92
C ALA A 271 -29.92 17.52 -2.28
N LYS A 272 -30.10 18.55 -3.11
CA LYS A 272 -29.06 19.49 -3.49
C LYS A 272 -28.52 20.27 -2.29
N LYS A 273 -29.43 20.81 -1.48
CA LYS A 273 -29.08 21.52 -0.23
C LYS A 273 -28.27 20.62 0.71
N LYS A 274 -28.72 19.38 0.95
CA LYS A 274 -27.98 18.42 1.79
C LYS A 274 -26.58 18.11 1.25
N SER A 275 -26.43 17.91 -0.07
CA SER A 275 -25.12 17.69 -0.69
C SER A 275 -24.16 18.86 -0.42
N VAL A 276 -24.63 20.10 -0.57
CA VAL A 276 -23.86 21.32 -0.31
C VAL A 276 -23.43 21.42 1.16
N GLU A 277 -24.34 21.16 2.10
CA GLU A 277 -24.05 21.17 3.55
C GLU A 277 -23.01 20.11 3.94
N LEU A 278 -23.09 18.91 3.35
CA LEU A 278 -22.13 17.84 3.60
C LEU A 278 -20.75 18.15 3.00
N TYR A 279 -20.66 18.79 1.84
CA TYR A 279 -19.37 19.25 1.31
C TYR A 279 -18.76 20.36 2.16
N ASP A 280 -19.56 21.24 2.75
CA ASP A 280 -19.08 22.23 3.72
C ASP A 280 -18.52 21.54 4.98
N ARG A 281 -19.17 20.49 5.46
CA ARG A 281 -18.64 19.65 6.55
C ARG A 281 -17.35 18.94 6.13
N ALA A 282 -17.27 18.39 4.92
CA ALA A 282 -16.06 17.74 4.42
C ALA A 282 -14.85 18.70 4.38
N ILE A 283 -15.07 19.98 4.03
CA ILE A 283 -14.02 21.02 4.11
C ILE A 283 -13.50 21.21 5.53
N ALA A 284 -14.37 21.13 6.54
CA ALA A 284 -13.98 21.27 7.94
C ALA A 284 -13.17 20.07 8.44
N VAL A 285 -13.48 18.86 7.95
CA VAL A 285 -12.87 17.58 8.41
C VAL A 285 -11.61 17.21 7.62
N ASP A 286 -11.51 17.55 6.33
CA ASP A 286 -10.37 17.22 5.45
C ASP A 286 -9.86 18.46 4.69
N LEU A 287 -9.11 19.30 5.40
CA LEU A 287 -8.56 20.56 4.88
C LEU A 287 -7.66 20.38 3.65
N ASP A 288 -6.95 19.26 3.54
CA ASP A 288 -6.00 18.99 2.45
C ASP A 288 -6.73 18.86 1.10
N HIS A 289 -8.00 18.43 1.11
CA HIS A 289 -8.83 18.27 -0.08
C HIS A 289 -9.85 19.38 -0.27
N ARG A 290 -9.75 20.48 0.49
CA ARG A 290 -10.68 21.62 0.44
C ARG A 290 -11.04 22.07 -0.98
N ARG A 291 -10.05 22.22 -1.87
CA ARG A 291 -10.29 22.68 -3.25
C ARG A 291 -11.19 21.72 -4.04
N TYR A 292 -11.00 20.41 -3.84
CA TYR A 292 -11.85 19.39 -4.46
C TYR A 292 -13.29 19.51 -3.96
N TYR A 293 -13.50 19.68 -2.65
CA TYR A 293 -14.85 19.85 -2.10
C TYR A 293 -15.51 21.15 -2.52
N GLU A 294 -14.77 22.27 -2.61
CA GLU A 294 -15.29 23.53 -3.14
C GLU A 294 -15.76 23.39 -4.59
N ASP A 295 -15.05 22.62 -5.42
CA ASP A 295 -15.45 22.37 -6.81
C ASP A 295 -16.65 21.43 -6.90
N MET A 296 -16.73 20.41 -6.04
CA MET A 296 -17.91 19.53 -5.96
C MET A 296 -19.14 20.30 -5.46
N LYS A 297 -18.98 21.16 -4.44
CA LYS A 297 -20.03 22.03 -3.93
C LYS A 297 -20.59 22.95 -5.03
N LYS A 298 -19.76 23.51 -5.90
CA LYS A 298 -20.22 24.33 -7.04
C LYS A 298 -21.07 23.52 -8.03
N LYS A 299 -20.76 22.24 -8.26
CA LYS A 299 -21.56 21.36 -9.11
C LYS A 299 -22.89 21.02 -8.44
N SER A 300 -22.89 20.88 -7.13
CA SER A 300 -24.07 20.66 -6.30
C SER A 300 -24.84 21.94 -5.98
N ALA A 301 -24.44 23.14 -6.41
CA ALA A 301 -25.10 24.43 -6.10
C ALA A 301 -25.96 24.94 -7.26
#